data_AF-A0A2G6PCI5-F1
#
_entry.id   AF-A0A2G6PCI5-F1
#
_cell.length_a   1.000
_cell.length_b   1.000
_cell.length_c   1.000
_cell.angle_alpha   90.00
_cell.angle_beta   90.00
_cell.angle_gamma   90.00
#
_symmetry.space_group_name_H-M   'P 1'
#
loop_
_entity.id
_entity.type
_entity.pdbx_description
1 polymer ?
#
loop_
_entity_poly.entity_id
_entity_poly.type
_entity_poly.pdbx_seq_one_letter_code
_entity_poly.pdbx_strand_id
1 'polypeptide(L)'
;MLKKFCLILVSTLSVSVFANNIHILDAEKAIRAGAPLSDYSDLKAHPLYPYLQYRAYRENLITTNPSQIVLLLNQYPNAPFAGWLAEHAFPLWLSTGNTKAIIAAYHPDLADESIECQYRLALLQTVKPKEAAKNIDTLWLSKNSIESACDPLFRQLMAQGVINQELLLKRFNIAMEANKSGVAKAISRYLDNRTASAANTWLSVDNGSLPLAELLNVSYPAIRSAALGIEVRDKAAKQTEEAYTVAKQALTTEAFLTHKDQGRAFNRLTRILADNDDSRAIDTWQAIPEGEHEANTIFDIIAYTQRLNQWSQLANRLLTSLSNDDLERAEVQYWIAKSYEKT
;
A
#
# COMPACT_ATOMS: atom_id res chain seq x y z
N MET A 1 -62.71 -58.40 9.49
CA MET A 1 -61.43 -59.12 9.60
C MET A 1 -60.63 -58.81 8.33
N LEU A 2 -59.45 -58.19 8.27
CA LEU A 2 -58.35 -57.86 9.19
C LEU A 2 -57.78 -56.48 8.79
N LYS A 3 -57.33 -55.69 9.77
CA LYS A 3 -56.54 -54.46 9.58
C LYS A 3 -55.12 -54.82 9.11
N LYS A 4 -54.57 -54.12 8.12
CA LYS A 4 -53.12 -54.11 7.81
C LYS A 4 -52.51 -52.78 8.21
N PHE A 5 -51.58 -52.84 9.16
CA PHE A 5 -50.71 -51.77 9.61
C PHE A 5 -49.75 -51.34 8.48
N CYS A 6 -49.64 -50.03 8.26
CA CYS A 6 -48.58 -49.44 7.45
C CYS A 6 -47.43 -49.07 8.41
N LEU A 7 -46.30 -49.78 8.32
CA LEU A 7 -45.09 -49.49 9.09
C LEU A 7 -44.29 -48.41 8.32
N ILE A 8 -44.14 -47.23 8.93
CA ILE A 8 -43.26 -46.17 8.42
C ILE A 8 -41.82 -46.59 8.73
N LEU A 9 -41.04 -46.86 7.68
CA LEU A 9 -39.60 -47.09 7.78
C LEU A 9 -38.90 -45.72 7.78
N VAL A 10 -38.61 -45.19 8.96
CA VAL A 10 -37.72 -44.02 9.09
C VAL A 10 -36.29 -44.54 8.92
N SER A 11 -35.70 -44.28 7.76
CA SER A 11 -34.30 -44.61 7.45
C SER A 11 -33.35 -43.84 8.36
N THR A 12 -32.66 -44.57 9.23
CA THR A 12 -31.58 -44.11 10.10
C THR A 12 -30.34 -43.74 9.28
N LEU A 13 -30.20 -42.47 8.92
CA LEU A 13 -29.01 -41.93 8.23
C LEU A 13 -28.20 -40.98 9.12
N SER A 14 -28.36 -41.09 10.44
CA SER A 14 -27.81 -40.12 11.40
C SER A 14 -26.63 -40.67 12.23
N VAL A 15 -26.50 -41.99 12.43
CA VAL A 15 -25.58 -42.55 13.44
C VAL A 15 -24.12 -42.65 12.96
N SER A 16 -23.88 -42.87 11.66
CA SER A 16 -22.52 -43.04 11.12
C SER A 16 -21.69 -41.75 11.08
N VAL A 17 -22.34 -40.60 10.91
CA VAL A 17 -21.66 -39.28 10.87
C VAL A 17 -21.17 -38.89 12.27
N PHE A 18 -21.93 -39.15 13.33
CA PHE A 18 -21.55 -38.76 14.69
C PHE A 18 -20.38 -39.60 15.26
N ALA A 19 -20.35 -40.91 15.01
CA ALA A 19 -19.24 -41.76 15.47
C ALA A 19 -17.92 -41.36 14.78
N ASN A 20 -17.95 -41.15 13.46
CA ASN A 20 -16.77 -40.72 12.70
C ASN A 20 -16.26 -39.32 13.13
N ASN A 21 -17.16 -38.42 13.54
CA ASN A 21 -16.79 -37.10 14.05
C ASN A 21 -16.09 -37.14 15.42
N ILE A 22 -16.38 -38.12 16.28
CA ILE A 22 -15.65 -38.28 17.56
C ILE A 22 -14.23 -38.80 17.27
N HIS A 23 -14.11 -39.78 16.38
CA HIS A 23 -12.82 -40.34 15.97
C HIS A 23 -11.88 -39.32 15.32
N ILE A 24 -12.39 -38.39 14.48
CA ILE A 24 -11.53 -37.37 13.84
C ILE A 24 -10.96 -36.37 14.85
N LEU A 25 -11.75 -35.96 15.86
CA LEU A 25 -11.31 -34.99 16.87
C LEU A 25 -10.28 -35.60 17.82
N ASP A 26 -10.44 -36.88 18.16
CA ASP A 26 -9.48 -37.59 18.99
C ASP A 26 -8.17 -37.86 18.22
N ALA A 27 -8.26 -38.17 16.93
CA ALA A 27 -7.09 -38.24 16.05
C ALA A 27 -6.36 -36.88 15.96
N GLU A 28 -7.09 -35.77 15.80
CA GLU A 28 -6.50 -34.42 15.78
C GLU A 28 -5.75 -34.10 17.09
N LYS A 29 -6.36 -34.39 18.24
CA LYS A 29 -5.71 -34.20 19.56
C LYS A 29 -4.45 -35.05 19.70
N ALA A 30 -4.51 -36.31 19.28
CA ALA A 30 -3.38 -37.23 19.38
C ALA A 30 -2.23 -36.80 18.45
N ILE A 31 -2.53 -36.39 17.21
CA ILE A 31 -1.53 -35.83 16.28
C ILE A 31 -0.89 -34.57 16.87
N ARG A 32 -1.70 -33.69 17.47
CA ARG A 32 -1.19 -32.51 18.18
C ARG A 32 -0.28 -32.88 19.36
N ALA A 33 -0.48 -34.05 19.96
CA ALA A 33 0.38 -34.60 21.00
C ALA A 33 1.58 -35.43 20.47
N GLY A 34 1.76 -35.50 19.15
CA GLY A 34 2.90 -36.17 18.51
C GLY A 34 2.60 -37.55 17.90
N ALA A 35 1.35 -38.01 17.89
CA ALA A 35 0.99 -39.25 17.19
C ALA A 35 1.22 -39.11 15.68
N PRO A 36 1.79 -40.12 15.00
CA PRO A 36 2.05 -40.04 13.58
C PRO A 36 0.74 -40.15 12.77
N LEU A 37 0.63 -39.36 11.70
CA LEU A 37 -0.55 -39.37 10.81
C LEU A 37 -0.84 -40.76 10.21
N SER A 38 0.18 -41.62 10.08
CA SER A 38 0.05 -42.98 9.55
C SER A 38 -0.89 -43.87 10.38
N ASP A 39 -1.01 -43.61 11.68
CA ASP A 39 -1.85 -44.40 12.58
C ASP A 39 -3.35 -44.21 12.30
N TYR A 40 -3.70 -43.18 11.52
CA TYR A 40 -5.07 -42.79 11.18
C TYR A 40 -5.37 -42.98 9.68
N SER A 41 -4.75 -43.98 9.05
CA SER A 41 -4.87 -44.23 7.60
C SER A 41 -6.27 -44.67 7.14
N ASP A 42 -7.05 -45.25 8.05
CA ASP A 42 -8.46 -45.61 7.88
C ASP A 42 -9.37 -44.38 7.69
N LEU A 43 -8.96 -43.22 8.21
CA LEU A 43 -9.70 -41.96 8.12
C LEU A 43 -9.48 -41.22 6.79
N LYS A 44 -8.68 -41.74 5.84
CA LYS A 44 -8.36 -41.07 4.56
C LYS A 44 -9.59 -40.70 3.72
N ALA A 45 -10.66 -41.48 3.79
CA ALA A 45 -11.90 -41.20 3.06
C ALA A 45 -12.77 -40.12 3.74
N HIS A 46 -12.41 -39.69 4.95
CA HIS A 46 -13.19 -38.71 5.70
C HIS A 46 -13.00 -37.29 5.13
N PRO A 47 -14.08 -36.50 4.94
CA PRO A 47 -13.96 -35.14 4.38
C PRO A 47 -13.05 -34.18 5.15
N LEU A 48 -12.88 -34.40 6.46
CA LEU A 48 -12.01 -33.61 7.34
C LEU A 48 -10.59 -34.18 7.49
N TYR A 49 -10.25 -35.29 6.81
CA TYR A 49 -8.88 -35.81 6.80
C TYR A 49 -7.81 -34.78 6.40
N PRO A 50 -8.05 -33.84 5.47
CA PRO A 50 -7.10 -32.77 5.15
C PRO A 50 -6.70 -31.92 6.37
N TYR A 51 -7.58 -31.78 7.37
CA TYR A 51 -7.24 -31.09 8.62
C TYR A 51 -6.30 -31.92 9.50
N LEU A 52 -6.39 -33.25 9.49
CA LEU A 52 -5.39 -34.10 10.16
C LEU A 52 -4.03 -34.00 9.48
N GLN A 53 -4.01 -33.97 8.14
CA GLN A 53 -2.77 -33.74 7.37
C GLN A 53 -2.14 -32.40 7.73
N TYR A 54 -2.94 -31.32 7.66
CA TYR A 54 -2.51 -29.99 8.06
C TYR A 54 -1.91 -29.98 9.47
N ARG A 55 -2.58 -30.59 10.45
CA ARG A 55 -2.11 -30.65 11.83
C ARG A 55 -0.78 -31.38 11.94
N ALA A 56 -0.66 -32.55 11.32
CA ALA A 56 0.59 -33.30 11.32
C ALA A 56 1.74 -32.51 10.71
N TYR A 57 1.51 -31.83 9.57
CA TYR A 57 2.52 -31.04 8.88
C TYR A 57 2.90 -29.78 9.65
N ARG A 58 1.94 -29.12 10.29
CA ARG A 58 2.18 -27.96 11.14
C ARG A 58 3.08 -28.28 12.32
N GLU A 59 2.81 -29.38 13.04
CA GLU A 59 3.60 -29.74 14.23
C GLU A 59 4.99 -30.29 13.85
N ASN A 60 5.16 -30.77 12.62
CA ASN A 60 6.40 -31.40 12.14
C ASN A 60 6.95 -30.73 10.88
N LEU A 61 6.78 -29.41 10.74
CA LEU A 61 7.02 -28.71 9.46
C LEU A 61 8.45 -28.90 8.92
N ILE A 62 9.42 -28.92 9.82
CA ILE A 62 10.86 -29.09 9.50
C ILE A 62 11.17 -30.48 8.95
N THR A 63 10.52 -31.52 9.47
CA THR A 63 10.79 -32.93 9.12
C THR A 63 9.83 -33.48 8.06
N THR A 64 8.71 -32.80 7.82
CA THR A 64 7.72 -33.18 6.81
C THR A 64 8.34 -33.08 5.41
N ASN A 65 8.13 -34.10 4.58
CA ASN A 65 8.62 -34.08 3.21
C ASN A 65 7.87 -32.99 2.41
N PRO A 66 8.58 -32.03 1.75
CA PRO A 66 7.94 -30.94 1.01
C PRO A 66 6.87 -31.41 0.02
N SER A 67 7.05 -32.56 -0.63
CA SER A 67 6.08 -33.12 -1.58
C SER A 67 4.70 -33.39 -0.96
N GLN A 68 4.62 -33.71 0.33
CA GLN A 68 3.35 -33.95 1.02
C GLN A 68 2.56 -32.65 1.20
N ILE A 69 3.24 -31.56 1.55
CA ILE A 69 2.64 -30.23 1.69
C ILE A 69 2.25 -29.68 0.32
N VAL A 70 3.09 -29.86 -0.70
CA VAL A 70 2.78 -29.49 -2.10
C VAL A 70 1.49 -30.18 -2.57
N LEU A 71 1.34 -31.48 -2.32
CA LEU A 71 0.12 -32.21 -2.70
C LEU A 71 -1.12 -31.66 -1.99
N LEU A 72 -1.01 -31.38 -0.69
CA LEU A 72 -2.13 -30.85 0.09
C LEU A 72 -2.54 -29.44 -0.38
N LEU A 73 -1.58 -28.55 -0.62
CA LEU A 73 -1.84 -27.19 -1.09
C LEU A 73 -2.42 -27.15 -2.50
N ASN A 74 -1.98 -28.04 -3.40
CA ASN A 74 -2.55 -28.16 -4.74
C ASN A 74 -3.99 -28.71 -4.72
N GLN A 75 -4.29 -29.61 -3.78
CA GLN A 75 -5.62 -30.19 -3.69
C GLN A 75 -6.62 -29.24 -3.01
N TYR A 76 -6.16 -28.42 -2.06
CA TYR A 76 -7.00 -27.54 -1.27
C TYR A 76 -6.44 -26.10 -1.17
N PRO A 77 -6.28 -25.39 -2.30
CA PRO A 77 -5.68 -24.06 -2.28
C PRO A 77 -6.54 -23.04 -1.51
N ASN A 78 -7.85 -23.26 -1.41
CA ASN A 78 -8.79 -22.29 -0.81
C ASN A 78 -9.17 -22.69 0.62
N ALA A 79 -8.51 -23.71 1.17
CA ALA A 79 -8.79 -24.15 2.53
C ALA A 79 -8.24 -23.14 3.55
N PRO A 80 -8.94 -22.92 4.68
CA PRO A 80 -8.48 -22.00 5.72
C PRO A 80 -7.08 -22.27 6.29
N PHE A 81 -6.55 -23.49 6.14
CA PHE A 81 -5.21 -23.86 6.59
C PHE A 81 -4.10 -23.56 5.57
N ALA A 82 -4.46 -23.28 4.32
CA ALA A 82 -3.53 -23.33 3.20
C ALA A 82 -2.57 -22.13 3.21
N GLY A 83 -3.06 -20.92 3.51
CA GLY A 83 -2.24 -19.74 3.74
C GLY A 83 -1.21 -19.94 4.85
N TRP A 84 -1.65 -20.45 6.02
CA TRP A 84 -0.74 -20.74 7.14
C TRP A 84 0.39 -21.69 6.73
N LEU A 85 0.07 -22.78 6.01
CA LEU A 85 1.09 -23.71 5.54
C LEU A 85 2.06 -23.05 4.57
N ALA A 86 1.59 -22.26 3.61
CA ALA A 86 2.45 -21.55 2.67
C ALA A 86 3.36 -20.54 3.39
N GLU A 87 2.79 -19.68 4.23
CA GLU A 87 3.51 -18.66 5.02
C GLU A 87 4.66 -19.25 5.85
N HIS A 88 4.51 -20.45 6.39
CA HIS A 88 5.50 -21.08 7.27
C HIS A 88 6.43 -22.05 6.51
N ALA A 89 5.94 -22.75 5.48
CA ALA A 89 6.74 -23.69 4.72
C ALA A 89 7.68 -23.00 3.73
N PHE A 90 7.21 -21.94 3.06
CA PHE A 90 7.99 -21.29 2.00
C PHE A 90 9.29 -20.65 2.51
N PRO A 91 9.35 -19.95 3.67
CA PRO A 91 10.61 -19.43 4.19
C PRO A 91 11.61 -20.55 4.55
N LEU A 92 11.10 -21.66 5.11
CA LEU A 92 11.89 -22.84 5.39
C LEU A 92 12.45 -23.46 4.11
N TRP A 93 11.63 -23.57 3.06
CA TRP A 93 12.05 -24.11 1.77
C TRP A 93 13.03 -23.20 1.05
N LEU A 94 12.88 -21.88 1.14
CA LEU A 94 13.87 -20.91 0.64
C LEU A 94 15.22 -21.10 1.33
N SER A 95 15.24 -21.18 2.66
CA SER A 95 16.49 -21.33 3.43
C SER A 95 17.19 -22.67 3.22
N THR A 96 16.45 -23.71 2.82
CA THR A 96 16.98 -25.06 2.53
C THR A 96 17.18 -25.34 1.05
N GLY A 97 16.93 -24.37 0.15
CA GLY A 97 17.12 -24.51 -1.29
C GLY A 97 16.02 -25.30 -2.03
N ASN A 98 14.90 -25.59 -1.37
CA ASN A 98 13.74 -26.31 -1.92
C ASN A 98 12.81 -25.39 -2.75
N THR A 99 13.37 -24.52 -3.58
CA THR A 99 12.62 -23.53 -4.39
C THR A 99 11.61 -24.17 -5.35
N LYS A 100 11.89 -25.38 -5.85
CA LYS A 100 10.96 -26.16 -6.70
C LYS A 100 9.67 -26.52 -5.96
N ALA A 101 9.71 -26.76 -4.66
CA ALA A 101 8.51 -27.07 -3.87
C ALA A 101 7.61 -25.86 -3.73
N ILE A 102 8.18 -24.66 -3.53
CA ILE A 102 7.44 -23.39 -3.52
C ILE A 102 6.72 -23.19 -4.84
N ILE A 103 7.44 -23.31 -5.95
CA ILE A 103 6.88 -23.13 -7.30
C ILE A 103 5.76 -24.14 -7.57
N ALA A 104 5.92 -25.38 -7.11
CA ALA A 104 4.93 -26.44 -7.29
C ALA A 104 3.71 -26.33 -6.37
N ALA A 105 3.82 -25.61 -5.24
CA ALA A 105 2.75 -25.44 -4.26
C ALA A 105 1.95 -24.14 -4.44
N TYR A 106 2.53 -23.13 -5.10
CA TYR A 106 1.90 -21.83 -5.25
C TYR A 106 0.63 -21.88 -6.11
N HIS A 107 -0.39 -21.13 -5.69
CA HIS A 107 -1.65 -20.92 -6.39
C HIS A 107 -2.13 -19.48 -6.14
N PRO A 108 -2.75 -18.80 -7.13
CA PRO A 108 -3.25 -17.43 -6.93
C PRO A 108 -4.25 -17.29 -5.78
N ASP A 109 -5.08 -18.29 -5.55
CA ASP A 109 -6.05 -18.27 -4.44
C ASP A 109 -5.41 -18.42 -3.04
N LEU A 110 -4.14 -18.84 -2.97
CA LEU A 110 -3.33 -18.85 -1.75
C LEU A 110 -2.63 -17.50 -1.51
N ALA A 111 -2.53 -16.66 -2.54
CA ALA A 111 -1.57 -15.57 -2.56
C ALA A 111 -2.00 -14.40 -1.68
N ASP A 112 -1.22 -14.15 -0.63
CA ASP A 112 -1.04 -12.82 -0.05
C ASP A 112 0.27 -12.19 -0.55
N GLU A 113 0.58 -11.00 -0.08
CA GLU A 113 1.78 -10.26 -0.52
C GLU A 113 3.07 -11.01 -0.17
N SER A 114 3.17 -11.62 1.02
CA SER A 114 4.33 -12.39 1.45
C SER A 114 4.52 -13.66 0.64
N ILE A 115 3.48 -14.46 0.46
CA ILE A 115 3.47 -15.70 -0.32
C ILE A 115 3.86 -15.39 -1.77
N GLU A 116 3.29 -14.34 -2.36
CA GLU A 116 3.62 -13.88 -3.71
C GLU A 116 5.11 -13.53 -3.84
N CYS A 117 5.65 -12.79 -2.87
CA CYS A 117 7.05 -12.41 -2.84
C CYS A 117 8.00 -13.60 -2.71
N GLN A 118 7.65 -14.57 -1.86
CA GLN A 118 8.44 -15.78 -1.68
C GLN A 118 8.39 -16.70 -2.90
N TYR A 119 7.23 -16.82 -3.55
CA TYR A 119 7.08 -17.51 -4.83
C TYR A 119 7.94 -16.87 -5.92
N ARG A 120 7.87 -15.55 -6.09
CA ARG A 120 8.69 -14.82 -7.06
C ARG A 120 10.18 -14.94 -6.76
N LEU A 121 10.58 -14.94 -5.49
CA LEU A 121 11.96 -15.18 -5.11
C LEU A 121 12.40 -16.59 -5.49
N ALA A 122 11.56 -17.59 -5.30
CA ALA A 122 11.83 -18.96 -5.74
C ALA A 122 11.95 -19.05 -7.27
N LEU A 123 11.08 -18.36 -8.03
CA LEU A 123 11.21 -18.25 -9.49
C LEU A 123 12.53 -17.60 -9.90
N LEU A 124 12.95 -16.56 -9.19
CA LEU A 124 14.18 -15.81 -9.46
C LEU A 124 15.45 -16.64 -9.20
N GLN A 125 15.42 -17.51 -8.18
CA GLN A 125 16.49 -18.45 -7.85
C GLN A 125 16.53 -19.68 -8.78
N THR A 126 15.55 -19.82 -9.69
CA THR A 126 15.51 -20.89 -10.70
C THR A 126 15.65 -20.30 -12.12
N VAL A 127 15.39 -21.10 -13.17
CA VAL A 127 15.59 -20.70 -14.57
C VAL A 127 14.47 -19.80 -15.14
N LYS A 128 13.63 -19.18 -14.30
CA LYS A 128 12.48 -18.36 -14.70
C LYS A 128 12.54 -16.88 -14.23
N PRO A 129 13.68 -16.16 -14.38
CA PRO A 129 13.80 -14.79 -13.86
C PRO A 129 12.82 -13.79 -14.50
N LYS A 130 12.42 -14.01 -15.76
CA LYS A 130 11.41 -13.17 -16.43
C LYS A 130 10.02 -13.26 -15.79
N GLU A 131 9.66 -14.45 -15.28
CA GLU A 131 8.37 -14.66 -14.63
C GLU A 131 8.33 -13.99 -13.26
N ALA A 132 9.42 -14.10 -12.49
CA ALA A 132 9.57 -13.43 -11.19
C ALA A 132 9.40 -11.90 -11.29
N ALA A 133 9.92 -11.30 -12.36
CA ALA A 133 9.91 -9.86 -12.59
C ALA A 133 8.60 -9.31 -13.21
N LYS A 134 7.67 -10.18 -13.62
CA LYS A 134 6.45 -9.76 -14.33
C LYS A 134 5.60 -8.82 -13.47
N ASN A 135 5.32 -7.60 -13.94
CA ASN A 135 4.55 -6.59 -13.19
C ASN A 135 5.13 -6.26 -11.81
N ILE A 136 6.46 -6.36 -11.64
CA ILE A 136 7.10 -6.08 -10.36
C ILE A 136 6.90 -4.63 -9.92
N ASP A 137 6.76 -3.70 -10.86
CA ASP A 137 6.48 -2.30 -10.62
C ASP A 137 5.16 -2.09 -9.86
N THR A 138 4.13 -2.87 -10.17
CA THR A 138 2.83 -2.83 -9.47
C THR A 138 2.99 -3.21 -7.99
N LEU A 139 3.75 -4.28 -7.72
CA LEU A 139 4.04 -4.73 -6.35
C LEU A 139 4.96 -3.73 -5.62
N TRP A 140 6.03 -3.30 -6.28
CA TRP A 140 7.05 -2.39 -5.75
C TRP A 140 6.48 -0.99 -5.44
N LEU A 141 5.60 -0.45 -6.28
CA LEU A 141 5.01 0.88 -6.14
C LEU A 141 3.66 0.87 -5.40
N SER A 142 3.28 -0.26 -4.79
CA SER A 142 2.10 -0.34 -3.92
C SER A 142 2.14 0.74 -2.83
N LYS A 143 1.05 1.51 -2.68
CA LYS A 143 0.96 2.56 -1.65
C LYS A 143 0.89 2.00 -0.23
N ASN A 144 0.53 0.72 -0.08
CA ASN A 144 0.47 0.06 1.20
C ASN A 144 1.89 -0.28 1.70
N SER A 145 2.00 -0.50 3.01
CA SER A 145 3.23 -1.06 3.59
C SER A 145 3.49 -2.41 2.93
N ILE A 146 4.66 -2.55 2.28
CA ILE A 146 5.07 -3.84 1.73
C ILE A 146 5.62 -4.70 2.86
N GLU A 147 5.21 -5.96 2.91
CA GLU A 147 5.66 -6.94 3.88
C GLU A 147 7.16 -7.21 3.78
N SER A 148 7.82 -7.40 4.92
CA SER A 148 9.27 -7.62 4.99
C SER A 148 9.73 -8.91 4.29
N ALA A 149 8.81 -9.86 4.07
CA ALA A 149 9.05 -11.06 3.28
C ALA A 149 9.44 -10.75 1.82
N CYS A 150 9.10 -9.56 1.31
CA CYS A 150 9.47 -9.09 -0.03
C CYS A 150 10.89 -8.54 -0.14
N ASP A 151 11.53 -8.19 0.98
CA ASP A 151 12.86 -7.58 0.97
C ASP A 151 13.91 -8.40 0.21
N PRO A 152 14.02 -9.74 0.36
CA PRO A 152 15.01 -10.51 -0.36
C PRO A 152 14.76 -10.53 -1.88
N LEU A 153 13.49 -10.58 -2.32
CA LEU A 153 13.10 -10.48 -3.72
C LEU A 153 13.57 -9.15 -4.31
N PHE A 154 13.19 -8.05 -3.67
CA PHE A 154 13.55 -6.73 -4.18
C PHE A 154 15.05 -6.49 -4.17
N ARG A 155 15.78 -6.96 -3.15
CA ARG A 155 17.25 -6.89 -3.14
C ARG A 155 17.88 -7.57 -4.36
N GLN A 156 17.39 -8.75 -4.74
CA GLN A 156 17.89 -9.44 -5.93
C GLN A 156 17.49 -8.71 -7.22
N LEU A 157 16.26 -8.20 -7.33
CA LEU A 157 15.81 -7.48 -8.51
C LEU A 157 16.47 -6.11 -8.69
N MET A 158 16.82 -5.43 -7.59
CA MET A 158 17.68 -4.23 -7.61
C MET A 158 19.09 -4.57 -8.11
N ALA A 159 19.69 -5.65 -7.58
CA ALA A 159 21.02 -6.10 -8.01
C ALA A 159 21.08 -6.49 -9.50
N GLN A 160 19.97 -6.99 -10.06
CA GLN A 160 19.83 -7.31 -11.47
C GLN A 160 19.44 -6.12 -12.36
N GLY A 161 19.20 -4.93 -11.77
CA GLY A 161 18.77 -3.74 -12.50
C GLY A 161 17.32 -3.77 -13.00
N VAL A 162 16.53 -4.78 -12.63
CA VAL A 162 15.09 -4.86 -12.93
C VAL A 162 14.34 -3.76 -12.18
N ILE A 163 14.65 -3.60 -10.89
CA ILE A 163 14.28 -2.41 -10.14
C ILE A 163 15.38 -1.39 -10.38
N ASN A 164 15.16 -0.55 -11.40
CA ASN A 164 16.12 0.47 -11.84
C ASN A 164 16.04 1.76 -10.99
N GLN A 165 16.91 2.73 -11.31
CA GLN A 165 16.97 4.02 -10.61
C GLN A 165 15.65 4.80 -10.63
N GLU A 166 14.88 4.69 -11.72
CA GLU A 166 13.57 5.33 -11.83
C GLU A 166 12.56 4.73 -10.84
N LEU A 167 12.48 3.40 -10.75
CA LEU A 167 11.61 2.71 -9.80
C LEU A 167 12.02 2.94 -8.34
N LEU A 168 13.33 2.98 -8.06
CA LEU A 168 13.85 3.34 -6.75
C LEU A 168 13.39 4.75 -6.35
N LEU A 169 13.54 5.73 -7.24
CA LEU A 169 13.12 7.10 -6.99
C LEU A 169 11.61 7.22 -6.79
N LYS A 170 10.80 6.53 -7.60
CA LYS A 170 9.34 6.49 -7.42
C LYS A 170 8.96 5.94 -6.04
N ARG A 171 9.60 4.84 -5.60
CA ARG A 171 9.35 4.27 -4.27
C ARG A 171 9.80 5.20 -3.14
N PHE A 172 10.93 5.88 -3.32
CA PHE A 172 11.39 6.90 -2.39
C PHE A 172 10.35 8.01 -2.23
N ASN A 173 9.85 8.57 -3.33
CA ASN A 173 8.84 9.63 -3.30
C ASN A 173 7.53 9.17 -2.65
N ILE A 174 7.06 7.96 -2.94
CA ILE A 174 5.87 7.36 -2.29
C ILE A 174 6.09 7.24 -0.78
N ALA A 175 7.27 6.79 -0.35
CA ALA A 175 7.58 6.65 1.06
C ALA A 175 7.63 8.01 1.77
N MET A 176 8.20 9.05 1.15
CA MET A 176 8.18 10.41 1.69
C MET A 176 6.75 10.96 1.78
N GLU A 177 5.94 10.83 0.72
CA GLU A 177 4.54 11.29 0.72
C GLU A 177 3.69 10.60 1.80
N ALA A 178 4.00 9.34 2.13
CA ALA A 178 3.32 8.57 3.16
C ALA A 178 3.89 8.75 4.58
N ASN A 179 4.81 9.70 4.80
CA ASN A 179 5.53 9.91 6.07
C ASN A 179 6.25 8.64 6.58
N LYS A 180 6.82 7.85 5.66
CA LYS A 180 7.58 6.63 5.93
C LYS A 180 9.08 6.85 5.70
N SER A 181 9.66 7.84 6.38
CA SER A 181 11.06 8.27 6.21
C SER A 181 12.08 7.15 6.47
N GLY A 182 11.75 6.16 7.30
CA GLY A 182 12.57 4.96 7.51
C GLY A 182 12.73 4.10 6.24
N VAL A 183 11.64 3.93 5.49
CA VAL A 183 11.65 3.22 4.19
C VAL A 183 12.40 4.07 3.17
N ALA A 184 12.11 5.36 3.07
CA ALA A 184 12.80 6.28 2.18
C ALA A 184 14.33 6.27 2.42
N LYS A 185 14.77 6.28 3.69
CA LYS A 185 16.19 6.16 4.09
C LYS A 185 16.82 4.81 3.74
N ALA A 186 16.05 3.73 3.69
CA ALA A 186 16.55 2.44 3.22
C ALA A 186 16.76 2.48 1.69
N ILE A 187 15.78 3.01 0.96
CA ILE A 187 15.82 3.16 -0.50
C ILE A 187 16.94 4.09 -0.97
N SER A 188 17.20 5.19 -0.24
CA SER A 188 18.22 6.18 -0.65
C SER A 188 19.63 5.61 -0.78
N ARG A 189 19.93 4.48 -0.11
CA ARG A 189 21.22 3.79 -0.19
C ARG A 189 21.45 3.05 -1.52
N TYR A 190 20.37 2.81 -2.27
CA TYR A 190 20.41 2.12 -3.56
C TYR A 190 20.35 3.11 -4.75
N LEU A 191 20.11 4.39 -4.46
CA LEU A 191 20.12 5.45 -5.48
C LEU A 191 21.56 5.75 -5.92
N ASP A 192 21.71 6.20 -7.17
CA ASP A 192 23.00 6.72 -7.64
C ASP A 192 23.46 7.92 -6.82
N ASN A 193 24.77 8.22 -6.83
CA ASN A 193 25.37 9.22 -5.93
C ASN A 193 24.67 10.59 -5.97
N ARG A 194 24.26 11.05 -7.16
CA ARG A 194 23.60 12.36 -7.32
C ARG A 194 22.20 12.34 -6.73
N THR A 195 21.43 11.30 -7.03
CA THR A 195 20.05 11.14 -6.59
C THR A 195 19.99 10.85 -5.08
N ALA A 196 20.94 10.04 -4.57
CA ALA A 196 21.10 9.75 -3.14
C ALA A 196 21.42 11.02 -2.33
N SER A 197 22.31 11.90 -2.84
CA SER A 197 22.60 13.18 -2.19
C SER A 197 21.35 14.05 -2.06
N ALA A 198 20.57 14.20 -3.14
CA ALA A 198 19.33 14.95 -3.13
C ALA A 198 18.27 14.34 -2.17
N ALA A 199 18.12 13.01 -2.20
CA ALA A 199 17.23 12.27 -1.31
C ALA A 199 17.61 12.45 0.17
N ASN A 200 18.90 12.45 0.49
CA ASN A 200 19.38 12.67 1.85
C ASN A 200 19.16 14.10 2.32
N THR A 201 19.29 15.12 1.46
CA THR A 201 18.90 16.50 1.79
C THR A 201 17.42 16.57 2.14
N TRP A 202 16.54 15.96 1.32
CA TRP A 202 15.11 15.92 1.63
C TRP A 202 14.84 15.22 2.98
N LEU A 203 15.42 14.04 3.23
CA LEU A 203 15.29 13.35 4.52
C LEU A 203 15.74 14.19 5.73
N SER A 204 16.79 15.01 5.56
CA SER A 204 17.28 15.91 6.60
C SER A 204 16.35 17.10 6.84
N VAL A 205 15.68 17.61 5.80
CA VAL A 205 14.66 18.65 5.95
C VAL A 205 13.39 18.09 6.60
N ASP A 206 12.95 16.91 6.19
CA ASP A 206 11.80 16.19 6.76
C ASP A 206 11.95 16.04 8.29
N ASN A 207 13.09 15.49 8.73
CA ASN A 207 13.36 15.29 10.15
C ASN A 207 13.77 16.56 10.93
N GLY A 208 13.90 17.70 10.25
CA GLY A 208 14.23 18.99 10.87
C GLY A 208 15.71 19.23 11.17
N SER A 209 16.63 18.37 10.72
CA SER A 209 18.09 18.60 10.83
C SER A 209 18.60 19.66 9.86
N LEU A 210 17.88 19.95 8.78
CA LEU A 210 18.14 21.05 7.86
C LEU A 210 16.90 21.95 7.72
N PRO A 211 17.08 23.27 7.48
CA PRO A 211 15.97 24.18 7.25
C PRO A 211 15.29 23.91 5.90
N LEU A 212 14.03 24.31 5.77
CA LEU A 212 13.23 24.07 4.56
C LEU A 212 13.86 24.72 3.32
N ALA A 213 14.52 25.86 3.49
CA ALA A 213 15.21 26.58 2.42
C ALA A 213 16.30 25.75 1.70
N GLU A 214 16.88 24.72 2.34
CA GLU A 214 17.87 23.87 1.68
C GLU A 214 17.32 23.11 0.47
N LEU A 215 16.01 22.88 0.40
CA LEU A 215 15.39 22.22 -0.74
C LEU A 215 15.58 22.99 -2.05
N LEU A 216 15.65 24.33 -1.99
CA LEU A 216 15.85 25.17 -3.17
C LEU A 216 17.19 24.87 -3.86
N ASN A 217 18.19 24.43 -3.09
CA ASN A 217 19.54 24.13 -3.56
C ASN A 217 19.72 22.67 -4.02
N VAL A 218 18.67 21.83 -3.91
CA VAL A 218 18.75 20.42 -4.30
C VAL A 218 19.05 20.31 -5.80
N SER A 219 20.15 19.63 -6.13
CA SER A 219 20.72 19.57 -7.49
C SER A 219 19.97 18.65 -8.45
N TYR A 220 19.04 17.84 -7.96
CA TYR A 220 18.23 16.91 -8.75
C TYR A 220 16.80 17.48 -8.90
N PRO A 221 16.43 18.05 -10.07
CA PRO A 221 15.22 18.85 -10.22
C PRO A 221 13.92 18.14 -9.86
N ALA A 222 13.75 16.86 -10.21
CA ALA A 222 12.52 16.14 -9.90
C ALA A 222 12.38 15.83 -8.39
N ILE A 223 13.49 15.61 -7.67
CA ILE A 223 13.47 15.49 -6.20
C ILE A 223 13.17 16.84 -5.59
N ARG A 224 13.81 17.91 -6.07
CA ARG A 224 13.56 19.27 -5.59
C ARG A 224 12.09 19.63 -5.69
N SER A 225 11.48 19.43 -6.86
CA SER A 225 10.05 19.69 -7.09
C SER A 225 9.15 18.92 -6.10
N ALA A 226 9.33 17.60 -6.02
CA ALA A 226 8.53 16.76 -5.14
C ALA A 226 8.71 17.12 -3.65
N ALA A 227 9.96 17.35 -3.23
CA ALA A 227 10.30 17.73 -1.86
C ALA A 227 9.70 19.08 -1.49
N LEU A 228 9.80 20.09 -2.36
CA LEU A 228 9.18 21.40 -2.13
C LEU A 228 7.66 21.26 -1.98
N GLY A 229 7.01 20.49 -2.84
CA GLY A 229 5.56 20.25 -2.77
C GLY A 229 5.11 19.63 -1.44
N ILE A 230 5.86 18.62 -0.97
CA ILE A 230 5.52 17.86 0.25
C ILE A 230 5.93 18.62 1.52
N GLU A 231 7.17 19.09 1.60
CA GLU A 231 7.68 19.71 2.83
C GLU A 231 7.06 21.08 3.09
N VAL A 232 6.77 21.88 2.06
CA VAL A 232 6.02 23.13 2.24
C VAL A 232 4.63 22.82 2.80
N ARG A 233 3.93 21.84 2.21
CA ARG A 233 2.60 21.42 2.70
C ARG A 233 2.65 20.99 4.16
N ASP A 234 3.59 20.13 4.52
CA ASP A 234 3.65 19.53 5.85
C ASP A 234 4.09 20.52 6.93
N LYS A 235 4.94 21.49 6.56
CA LYS A 235 5.44 22.51 7.49
C LYS A 235 4.60 23.79 7.50
N ALA A 236 3.71 24.02 6.54
CA ALA A 236 2.89 25.23 6.39
C ALA A 236 2.19 25.70 7.66
N ALA A 237 1.69 24.78 8.49
CA ALA A 237 0.97 25.14 9.73
C ALA A 237 1.89 25.50 10.90
N LYS A 238 3.12 24.96 10.93
CA LYS A 238 4.05 25.12 12.05
C LYS A 238 5.17 26.13 11.77
N GLN A 239 5.45 26.37 10.49
CA GLN A 239 6.54 27.21 9.99
C GLN A 239 6.02 28.09 8.84
N THR A 240 4.87 28.73 9.04
CA THR A 240 4.14 29.46 7.98
C THR A 240 5.01 30.45 7.21
N GLU A 241 5.82 31.26 7.91
CA GLU A 241 6.67 32.28 7.28
C GLU A 241 7.76 31.67 6.38
N GLU A 242 8.45 30.64 6.87
CA GLU A 242 9.49 29.94 6.10
C GLU A 242 8.86 29.21 4.92
N ALA A 243 7.76 28.48 5.15
CA ALA A 243 7.04 27.76 4.10
C ALA A 243 6.54 28.70 3.00
N TYR A 244 5.96 29.85 3.35
CA TYR A 244 5.54 30.87 2.40
C TYR A 244 6.72 31.41 1.59
N THR A 245 7.81 31.80 2.27
CA THR A 245 9.01 32.36 1.64
C THR A 245 9.63 31.37 0.65
N VAL A 246 9.83 30.13 1.07
CA VAL A 246 10.39 29.06 0.24
C VAL A 246 9.48 28.74 -0.95
N ALA A 247 8.16 28.65 -0.74
CA ALA A 247 7.22 28.40 -1.84
C ALA A 247 7.21 29.52 -2.88
N LYS A 248 7.22 30.78 -2.46
CA LYS A 248 7.31 31.93 -3.38
C LYS A 248 8.64 31.94 -4.14
N GLN A 249 9.75 31.67 -3.46
CA GLN A 249 11.05 31.59 -4.12
C GLN A 249 11.10 30.43 -5.13
N ALA A 250 10.57 29.26 -4.77
CA ALA A 250 10.45 28.11 -5.65
C ALA A 250 9.60 28.42 -6.90
N LEU A 251 8.51 29.17 -6.74
CA LEU A 251 7.69 29.63 -7.86
C LEU A 251 8.48 30.56 -8.79
N THR A 252 9.17 31.57 -8.25
CA THR A 252 9.92 32.55 -9.05
C THR A 252 11.13 31.96 -9.78
N THR A 253 11.70 30.88 -9.23
CA THR A 253 12.87 30.19 -9.80
C THR A 253 12.50 28.95 -10.60
N GLU A 254 11.20 28.74 -10.87
CA GLU A 254 10.67 27.59 -11.62
C GLU A 254 11.15 26.24 -11.06
N ALA A 255 11.22 26.14 -9.73
CA ALA A 255 11.71 24.95 -9.04
C ALA A 255 10.66 23.81 -8.98
N PHE A 256 9.37 24.13 -9.16
CA PHE A 256 8.30 23.15 -9.33
C PHE A 256 8.26 22.69 -10.80
N LEU A 257 8.49 21.38 -11.02
CA LEU A 257 8.44 20.79 -12.35
C LEU A 257 7.06 20.27 -12.74
N THR A 258 6.19 20.05 -11.76
CA THR A 258 4.84 19.52 -11.99
C THR A 258 3.81 20.42 -11.34
N HIS A 259 2.67 20.61 -12.01
CA HIS A 259 1.54 21.34 -11.46
C HIS A 259 1.09 20.75 -10.12
N LYS A 260 1.11 19.42 -10.02
CA LYS A 260 0.75 18.71 -8.79
C LYS A 260 1.64 19.05 -7.59
N ASP A 261 2.95 19.15 -7.78
CA ASP A 261 3.86 19.52 -6.68
C ASP A 261 3.65 20.99 -6.25
N GLN A 262 3.47 21.88 -7.21
CA GLN A 262 3.13 23.28 -6.94
C GLN A 262 1.79 23.40 -6.22
N GLY A 263 0.77 22.69 -6.71
CA GLY A 263 -0.56 22.62 -6.10
C GLY A 263 -0.51 22.13 -4.66
N ARG A 264 0.21 21.03 -4.37
CA ARG A 264 0.38 20.51 -2.99
C ARG A 264 0.90 21.58 -2.03
N ALA A 265 1.94 22.31 -2.43
CA ALA A 265 2.52 23.38 -1.61
C ALA A 265 1.53 24.52 -1.37
N PHE A 266 0.98 25.09 -2.46
CA PHE A 266 0.18 26.31 -2.37
C PHE A 266 -1.23 26.09 -1.83
N ASN A 267 -1.86 24.93 -2.05
CA ASN A 267 -3.17 24.63 -1.45
C ASN A 267 -3.11 24.72 0.07
N ARG A 268 -2.16 24.03 0.70
CA ARG A 268 -2.06 24.01 2.16
C ARG A 268 -1.65 25.38 2.72
N LEU A 269 -0.75 26.10 2.07
CA LEU A 269 -0.41 27.47 2.46
C LEU A 269 -1.62 28.41 2.38
N THR A 270 -2.38 28.35 1.27
CA THR A 270 -3.58 29.16 1.07
C THR A 270 -4.56 28.96 2.21
N ARG A 271 -4.82 27.70 2.58
CA ARG A 271 -5.73 27.35 3.67
C ARG A 271 -5.27 27.90 5.02
N ILE A 272 -4.00 27.70 5.38
CA ILE A 272 -3.43 28.22 6.63
C ILE A 272 -3.48 29.75 6.68
N LEU A 273 -3.16 30.44 5.59
CA LEU A 273 -3.20 31.90 5.53
C LEU A 273 -4.63 32.43 5.57
N ALA A 274 -5.54 31.80 4.83
CA ALA A 274 -6.96 32.13 4.83
C ALA A 274 -7.56 32.01 6.23
N ASP A 275 -7.31 30.90 6.93
CA ASP A 275 -7.81 30.66 8.29
C ASP A 275 -7.34 31.72 9.31
N ASN A 276 -6.20 32.36 9.06
CA ASN A 276 -5.64 33.43 9.90
C ASN A 276 -5.99 34.84 9.40
N ASP A 277 -6.90 34.96 8.42
CA ASP A 277 -7.27 36.21 7.74
C ASP A 277 -6.06 36.98 7.16
N ASP A 278 -5.01 36.26 6.79
CA ASP A 278 -3.80 36.82 6.19
C ASP A 278 -4.04 37.14 4.71
N SER A 279 -3.70 38.36 4.28
CA SER A 279 -3.89 38.80 2.90
C SER A 279 -3.10 37.99 1.87
N ARG A 280 -1.98 37.37 2.28
CA ARG A 280 -1.18 36.48 1.44
C ARG A 280 -1.93 35.22 1.00
N ALA A 281 -3.09 34.93 1.59
CA ALA A 281 -3.98 33.86 1.13
C ALA A 281 -4.36 34.03 -0.36
N ILE A 282 -4.56 35.27 -0.82
CA ILE A 282 -4.91 35.52 -2.22
C ILE A 282 -3.69 35.30 -3.14
N ASP A 283 -2.51 35.73 -2.73
CA ASP A 283 -1.28 35.54 -3.50
C ASP A 283 -0.92 34.05 -3.64
N THR A 284 -1.21 33.24 -2.62
CA THR A 284 -1.00 31.79 -2.65
C THR A 284 -2.08 31.07 -3.43
N TRP A 285 -3.34 31.51 -3.34
CA TRP A 285 -4.45 31.03 -4.18
C TRP A 285 -4.14 31.15 -5.68
N GLN A 286 -3.65 32.32 -6.10
CA GLN A 286 -3.30 32.59 -7.49
C GLN A 286 -2.08 31.80 -7.98
N ALA A 287 -1.26 31.32 -7.06
CA ALA A 287 -0.09 30.49 -7.37
C ALA A 287 -0.44 29.00 -7.53
N ILE A 288 -1.68 28.58 -7.27
CA ILE A 288 -2.13 27.21 -7.53
C ILE A 288 -2.44 27.07 -9.04
N PRO A 289 -1.83 26.11 -9.75
CA PRO A 289 -2.14 25.86 -11.15
C PRO A 289 -3.62 25.48 -11.37
N GLU A 290 -4.18 25.85 -12.51
CA GLU A 290 -5.53 25.45 -12.90
C GLU A 290 -5.67 23.92 -12.86
N GLY A 291 -6.76 23.43 -12.24
CA GLY A 291 -7.05 22.01 -12.06
C GLY A 291 -6.37 21.36 -10.84
N GLU A 292 -5.54 22.10 -10.09
CA GLU A 292 -4.91 21.61 -8.87
C GLU A 292 -5.52 22.22 -7.58
N HIS A 293 -6.59 23.01 -7.68
CA HIS A 293 -7.29 23.55 -6.51
C HIS A 293 -8.04 22.45 -5.75
N GLU A 294 -7.63 22.18 -4.51
CA GLU A 294 -8.32 21.22 -3.66
C GLU A 294 -9.66 21.81 -3.19
N ALA A 295 -10.71 20.97 -3.11
CA ALA A 295 -12.04 21.38 -2.66
C ALA A 295 -12.02 22.17 -1.34
N ASN A 296 -11.22 21.74 -0.36
CA ASN A 296 -11.10 22.44 0.91
C ASN A 296 -10.50 23.85 0.74
N THR A 297 -9.49 24.01 -0.11
CA THR A 297 -8.88 25.31 -0.40
C THR A 297 -9.88 26.27 -1.04
N ILE A 298 -10.73 25.78 -1.94
CA ILE A 298 -11.80 26.57 -2.55
C ILE A 298 -12.75 27.12 -1.48
N PHE A 299 -13.21 26.25 -0.56
CA PHE A 299 -14.11 26.66 0.51
C PHE A 299 -13.43 27.58 1.54
N ASP A 300 -12.14 27.38 1.83
CA ASP A 300 -11.39 28.25 2.74
C ASP A 300 -11.24 29.67 2.16
N ILE A 301 -11.05 29.83 0.84
CA ILE A 301 -11.05 31.14 0.16
C ILE A 301 -12.44 31.78 0.12
N ILE A 302 -13.49 30.99 -0.09
CA ILE A 302 -14.88 31.46 0.01
C ILE A 302 -15.14 31.99 1.44
N ALA A 303 -14.76 31.24 2.47
CA ALA A 303 -14.95 31.63 3.87
C ALA A 303 -14.13 32.88 4.24
N TYR A 304 -12.86 32.94 3.82
CA TYR A 304 -12.00 34.12 3.96
C TYR A 304 -12.63 35.37 3.34
N THR A 305 -13.12 35.25 2.10
CA THR A 305 -13.76 36.36 1.38
C THR A 305 -15.01 36.85 2.10
N GLN A 306 -15.80 35.94 2.69
CA GLN A 306 -16.98 36.27 3.49
C GLN A 306 -16.63 36.99 4.78
N ARG A 307 -15.64 36.49 5.54
CA ARG A 307 -15.21 37.11 6.80
C ARG A 307 -14.75 38.55 6.61
N LEU A 308 -14.08 38.83 5.48
CA LEU A 308 -13.63 40.17 5.12
C LEU A 308 -14.67 41.02 4.38
N ASN A 309 -15.89 40.50 4.19
CA ASN A 309 -16.98 41.15 3.46
C ASN A 309 -16.60 41.59 2.02
N GLN A 310 -15.75 40.81 1.34
CA GLN A 310 -15.20 41.12 0.01
C GLN A 310 -16.00 40.45 -1.11
N TRP A 311 -17.34 40.49 -1.04
CA TRP A 311 -18.23 39.78 -1.97
C TRP A 311 -18.00 40.13 -3.44
N SER A 312 -17.68 41.39 -3.76
CA SER A 312 -17.40 41.86 -5.11
C SER A 312 -16.21 41.18 -5.78
N GLN A 313 -15.31 40.60 -4.99
CA GLN A 313 -14.12 39.92 -5.49
C GLN A 313 -14.33 38.40 -5.64
N LEU A 314 -15.37 37.83 -5.02
CA LEU A 314 -15.50 36.37 -4.93
C LEU A 314 -15.71 35.72 -6.30
N ALA A 315 -16.68 36.18 -7.09
CA ALA A 315 -16.93 35.66 -8.43
C ALA A 315 -15.67 35.74 -9.30
N ASN A 316 -15.01 36.91 -9.33
CA ASN A 316 -13.81 37.09 -10.14
C ASN A 316 -12.70 36.10 -9.71
N ARG A 317 -12.42 35.97 -8.41
CA ARG A 317 -11.41 35.04 -7.89
C ARG A 317 -11.66 33.59 -8.32
N LEU A 318 -12.90 33.13 -8.25
CA LEU A 318 -13.25 31.76 -8.61
C LEU A 318 -13.18 31.56 -10.13
N LEU A 319 -13.78 32.46 -10.90
CA LEU A 319 -13.87 32.37 -12.36
C LEU A 319 -12.52 32.49 -13.07
N THR A 320 -11.53 33.18 -12.48
CA THR A 320 -10.20 33.36 -13.10
C THR A 320 -9.19 32.27 -12.75
N SER A 321 -9.48 31.43 -11.76
CA SER A 321 -8.49 30.50 -11.21
C SER A 321 -8.89 29.04 -11.29
N LEU A 322 -10.19 28.76 -11.21
CA LEU A 322 -10.69 27.39 -11.20
C LEU A 322 -10.80 26.81 -12.61
N SER A 323 -10.61 25.49 -12.68
CA SER A 323 -10.89 24.71 -13.89
C SER A 323 -12.38 24.69 -14.21
N ASN A 324 -12.75 24.34 -15.44
CA ASN A 324 -14.16 24.15 -15.81
C ASN A 324 -14.84 23.10 -14.92
N ASP A 325 -14.17 21.98 -14.64
CA ASP A 325 -14.71 20.91 -13.80
C ASP A 325 -15.03 21.43 -12.37
N ASP A 326 -14.17 22.28 -11.81
CA ASP A 326 -14.40 22.89 -10.51
C ASP A 326 -15.54 23.92 -10.55
N LEU A 327 -15.65 24.71 -11.62
CA LEU A 327 -16.71 25.70 -11.83
C LEU A 327 -18.09 25.06 -12.05
N GLU A 328 -18.15 23.83 -12.55
CA GLU A 328 -19.39 23.08 -12.73
C GLU A 328 -19.96 22.52 -11.43
N ARG A 329 -19.19 22.54 -10.33
CA ARG A 329 -19.66 22.06 -9.03
C ARG A 329 -20.75 22.95 -8.48
N ALA A 330 -21.88 22.33 -8.08
CA ALA A 330 -23.06 23.04 -7.60
C ALA A 330 -22.76 23.98 -6.43
N GLU A 331 -21.85 23.60 -5.52
CA GLU A 331 -21.47 24.43 -4.39
C GLU A 331 -20.69 25.68 -4.83
N VAL A 332 -19.82 25.56 -5.84
CA VAL A 332 -19.06 26.70 -6.39
C VAL A 332 -20.01 27.65 -7.12
N GLN A 333 -20.91 27.13 -7.95
CA GLN A 333 -21.93 27.93 -8.64
C GLN A 333 -22.84 28.68 -7.66
N TYR A 334 -23.24 28.04 -6.58
CA TYR A 334 -24.01 28.68 -5.50
C TYR A 334 -23.28 29.91 -4.94
N TRP A 335 -21.97 29.78 -4.64
CA TRP A 335 -21.20 30.89 -4.08
C TRP A 335 -20.92 32.01 -5.08
N ILE A 336 -20.73 31.68 -6.36
CA ILE A 336 -20.66 32.67 -7.44
C ILE A 336 -21.98 33.47 -7.52
N ALA A 337 -23.13 32.79 -7.58
CA ALA A 337 -24.43 33.44 -7.60
C ALA A 337 -24.66 34.31 -6.35
N LYS A 338 -24.28 33.78 -5.17
CA LYS A 338 -24.40 34.52 -3.91
C LYS A 338 -23.55 35.78 -3.88
N SER A 339 -22.38 35.76 -4.54
CA SER A 339 -21.54 36.95 -4.66
C SER A 339 -22.22 38.06 -5.46
N TYR A 340 -22.87 37.73 -6.59
CA TYR A 340 -23.60 38.70 -7.40
C TYR A 340 -24.84 39.25 -6.68
N GLU A 341 -25.52 38.45 -5.84
CA GLU A 341 -26.64 38.92 -5.02
C GLU A 341 -26.21 39.97 -3.98
N LYS A 342 -24.96 39.88 -3.50
CA LYS A 342 -24.41 40.70 -2.41
C LYS A 342 -23.71 41.97 -2.87
N THR A 343 -23.58 42.17 -4.18
CA THR A 343 -22.82 43.27 -4.81
C THR A 343 -23.74 44.22 -5.56
#